data_AF-A0A101GXJ7-F1
#
_entry.id   AF-A0A101GXJ7-F1
#
_cell.length_a   1.000
_cell.length_b   1.000
_cell.length_c   1.000
_cell.angle_alpha   90.00
_cell.angle_beta   90.00
_cell.angle_gamma   90.00
#
_symmetry.space_group_name_H-M   'P 1'
#
loop_
_entity.id
_entity.type
_entity.pdbx_description
1 polymer ?
#
loop_
_entity_poly.entity_id
_entity_poly.type
_entity_poly.pdbx_seq_one_letter_code
_entity_poly.pdbx_strand_id
1 'polypeptide(L)'
;DEIIIEAKKRTQLNLPDNFVVTDLEVKARVVWTLEDPEPDDSISIDFYAFRERQTEGDFLNFFKNPDSIMEHRLFNDVVRPGENTFEIDSKHSGSLEMILEIINEGSSENIDWLALYDYEASSDSSVTIYLSGTVWVKRVVE
;
A
#
# COMPACT_ATOMS: atom_id res chain seq x y z
N ASP A 1 -4.57 20.52 -3.82
CA ASP A 1 -4.88 19.60 -4.91
C ASP A 1 -4.41 18.21 -4.53
N GLU A 2 -5.35 17.30 -4.23
CA GLU A 2 -5.06 15.92 -3.84
C GLU A 2 -5.04 15.03 -5.09
N ILE A 3 -3.95 14.29 -5.32
CA ILE A 3 -3.81 13.37 -6.44
C ILE A 3 -4.05 11.95 -5.95
N ILE A 4 -5.22 11.37 -6.27
CA ILE A 4 -5.54 9.96 -5.97
C ILE A 4 -5.17 9.12 -7.21
N ILE A 5 -4.26 8.16 -7.06
CA ILE A 5 -3.84 7.24 -8.14
C ILE A 5 -4.34 5.81 -7.83
N GLU A 6 -5.37 5.34 -8.53
CA GLU A 6 -5.86 3.96 -8.43
C GLU A 6 -5.04 3.02 -9.37
N ALA A 7 -4.28 2.07 -8.83
CA ALA A 7 -3.59 1.03 -9.61
C ALA A 7 -4.47 -0.23 -9.78
N LYS A 8 -5.05 -0.45 -10.98
CA LYS A 8 -5.86 -1.65 -11.29
C LYS A 8 -5.05 -2.71 -12.05
N LYS A 9 -4.51 -3.70 -11.34
CA LYS A 9 -3.97 -4.92 -11.96
C LYS A 9 -4.49 -6.16 -11.24
N ARG A 10 -5.13 -7.07 -11.99
CA ARG A 10 -5.63 -8.36 -11.47
C ARG A 10 -4.57 -9.43 -11.67
N THR A 11 -4.20 -10.11 -10.60
CA THR A 11 -3.33 -11.31 -10.64
C THR A 11 -4.03 -12.41 -9.85
N GLN A 12 -4.32 -13.55 -10.49
CA GLN A 12 -4.88 -14.73 -9.82
C GLN A 12 -3.73 -15.64 -9.36
N LEU A 13 -3.71 -15.98 -8.07
CA LEU A 13 -2.81 -16.98 -7.51
C LEU A 13 -3.51 -18.34 -7.54
N ASN A 14 -3.01 -19.27 -8.36
CA ASN A 14 -3.52 -20.64 -8.41
C ASN A 14 -2.60 -21.54 -7.57
N LEU A 15 -2.97 -21.77 -6.31
CA LEU A 15 -2.26 -22.68 -5.42
C LEU A 15 -2.91 -24.06 -5.45
N PRO A 16 -2.14 -25.17 -5.44
CA PRO A 16 -2.71 -26.50 -5.29
C PRO A 16 -3.35 -26.68 -3.90
N ASP A 17 -4.38 -27.53 -3.81
CA ASP A 17 -5.21 -27.75 -2.60
C ASP A 17 -4.42 -28.14 -1.33
N ASN A 18 -3.20 -28.64 -1.48
CA ASN A 18 -2.33 -29.01 -0.38
C ASN A 18 -1.33 -27.92 0.02
N PHE A 19 -1.56 -26.66 -0.34
CA PHE A 19 -0.75 -25.51 0.07
C PHE A 19 -1.60 -24.45 0.75
N VAL A 20 -1.03 -23.84 1.78
CA VAL A 20 -1.58 -22.68 2.50
C VAL A 20 -0.59 -21.54 2.43
N VAL A 21 -1.06 -20.30 2.23
CA VAL A 21 -0.21 -19.11 2.35
C VAL A 21 0.02 -18.83 3.83
N THR A 22 1.28 -18.77 4.24
CA THR A 22 1.68 -18.58 5.63
C THR A 22 2.14 -17.17 5.94
N ASP A 23 2.54 -16.41 4.92
CA ASP A 23 3.06 -15.06 5.10
C ASP A 23 2.93 -14.26 3.80
N LEU A 24 2.87 -12.95 3.93
CA LEU A 24 2.79 -11.97 2.85
C LEU A 24 3.70 -10.80 3.19
N GLU A 25 4.50 -10.37 2.23
CA GLU A 25 5.31 -9.16 2.30
C GLU A 25 4.92 -8.28 1.13
N VAL A 26 4.79 -6.99 1.40
CA VAL A 26 4.60 -5.96 0.39
C VAL A 26 5.81 -5.06 0.39
N LYS A 27 6.37 -4.83 -0.80
CA LYS A 27 7.42 -3.83 -1.02
C LYS A 27 6.87 -2.72 -1.90
N ALA A 28 7.11 -1.49 -1.49
CA ALA A 28 6.80 -0.29 -2.23
C ALA A 28 8.09 0.43 -2.62
N ARG A 29 8.24 0.71 -3.91
CA ARG A 29 9.27 1.59 -4.44
C ARG A 29 8.62 2.91 -4.81
N VAL A 30 9.01 3.99 -4.13
CA VAL A 30 8.48 5.34 -4.33
C VAL A 30 9.55 6.20 -4.95
N VAL A 31 9.25 6.77 -6.11
CA VAL A 31 10.13 7.68 -6.84
C VAL A 31 9.51 9.06 -6.78
N TRP A 32 10.17 9.99 -6.09
CA TRP A 32 9.77 11.39 -6.07
C TRP A 32 10.73 12.21 -6.93
N THR A 33 10.21 12.75 -8.02
CA THR A 33 10.95 13.60 -8.96
C THR A 33 10.58 15.05 -8.71
N LEU A 34 11.58 15.85 -8.36
CA LEU A 34 11.49 17.28 -8.09
C LEU A 34 12.47 18.02 -9.02
N GLU A 35 12.07 19.14 -9.61
CA GLU A 35 12.91 19.85 -10.59
C GLU A 35 14.18 20.44 -9.97
N ASP A 36 14.05 21.08 -8.81
CA ASP A 36 15.16 21.71 -8.07
C ASP A 36 15.16 21.24 -6.60
N PRO A 37 15.68 20.04 -6.30
CA PRO A 37 15.64 19.49 -4.95
C PRO A 37 16.63 20.16 -4.00
N GLU A 38 16.12 20.62 -2.86
CA GLU A 38 16.88 21.07 -1.71
C GLU A 38 17.25 19.89 -0.80
N PRO A 39 18.35 19.99 -0.02
CA PRO A 39 18.81 18.89 0.84
C PRO A 39 17.80 18.43 1.90
N ASP A 40 16.91 19.33 2.32
CA ASP A 40 15.93 19.11 3.39
C ASP A 40 14.53 18.77 2.85
N ASP A 41 14.38 18.71 1.52
CA ASP A 41 13.11 18.34 0.89
C ASP A 41 12.71 16.91 1.28
N SER A 42 11.50 16.79 1.80
CA SER A 42 10.91 15.52 2.16
C SER A 42 9.39 15.60 2.18
N ILE A 43 8.74 14.48 1.86
CA ILE A 43 7.29 14.30 2.03
C ILE A 43 7.05 13.12 2.97
N SER A 44 6.06 13.23 3.84
CA SER A 44 5.54 12.08 4.58
C SER A 44 4.54 11.36 3.71
N ILE A 45 4.69 10.05 3.53
CA ILE A 45 3.73 9.22 2.81
C ILE A 45 3.16 8.15 3.74
N ASP A 46 1.85 8.04 3.73
CA ASP A 46 1.09 6.99 4.36
C ASP A 46 0.47 6.08 3.30
N PHE A 47 0.64 4.78 3.48
CA PHE A 47 0.01 3.77 2.64
C PHE A 47 -1.05 3.00 3.39
N TYR A 48 -2.19 2.78 2.74
CA TYR A 48 -3.32 2.05 3.27
C TYR A 48 -3.82 1.00 2.28
N ALA A 49 -4.40 -0.08 2.81
CA ALA A 49 -5.13 -1.06 2.02
C ALA A 49 -6.51 -1.32 2.62
N PHE A 50 -7.53 -1.29 1.76
CA PHE A 50 -8.93 -1.46 2.13
C PHE A 50 -9.53 -2.64 1.38
N ARG A 51 -10.32 -3.46 2.08
CA ARG A 51 -11.17 -4.50 1.47
C ARG A 51 -12.30 -3.90 0.63
N GLU A 52 -12.87 -2.82 1.13
CA GLU A 52 -13.99 -2.15 0.49
C GLU A 52 -13.51 -0.99 -0.37
N ARG A 53 -14.25 -0.76 -1.45
CA ARG A 53 -13.96 0.35 -2.35
C ARG A 53 -14.33 1.67 -1.69
N GLN A 54 -13.35 2.57 -1.61
CA GLN A 54 -13.54 3.89 -1.02
C GLN A 54 -14.18 4.86 -2.02
N THR A 55 -15.07 5.71 -1.54
CA THR A 55 -15.69 6.77 -2.34
C THR A 55 -14.92 8.09 -2.19
N GLU A 56 -15.16 9.04 -3.10
CA GLU A 56 -14.64 10.42 -2.95
C GLU A 56 -15.01 11.06 -1.61
N GLY A 57 -16.20 10.76 -1.07
CA GLY A 57 -16.63 11.25 0.23
C GLY A 57 -15.84 10.64 1.38
N ASP A 58 -15.45 9.37 1.27
CA ASP A 58 -14.63 8.68 2.25
C ASP A 58 -13.22 9.26 2.28
N PHE A 59 -12.61 9.48 1.10
CA PHE A 59 -11.30 10.13 1.00
C PHE A 59 -11.28 11.50 1.68
N LEU A 60 -12.27 12.36 1.43
CA LEU A 60 -12.38 13.66 2.10
C LEU A 60 -12.54 13.56 3.62
N ASN A 61 -13.17 12.49 4.11
CA ASN A 61 -13.31 12.26 5.54
C ASN A 61 -12.01 11.78 6.17
N PHE A 62 -11.17 11.04 5.45
CA PHE A 62 -9.85 10.61 5.94
C PHE A 62 -8.96 11.80 6.26
N PHE A 63 -8.96 12.86 5.44
CA PHE A 63 -8.20 14.07 5.74
C PHE A 63 -8.72 14.83 6.98
N LYS A 64 -10.02 14.76 7.25
CA LYS A 64 -10.63 15.40 8.44
C LYS A 64 -10.44 14.59 9.71
N ASN A 65 -10.33 13.28 9.60
CA ASN A 65 -10.19 12.37 10.72
C ASN A 65 -9.27 11.18 10.35
N PRO A 66 -7.95 11.39 10.29
CA PRO A 66 -7.00 10.35 9.87
C PRO A 66 -6.96 9.15 10.82
N ASP A 67 -7.35 9.35 12.09
CA ASP A 67 -7.42 8.27 13.08
C ASP A 67 -8.40 7.16 12.68
N SER A 68 -9.41 7.48 11.86
CA SER A 68 -10.44 6.53 11.41
C SER A 68 -9.90 5.43 10.49
N ILE A 69 -8.72 5.63 9.88
CA ILE A 69 -8.13 4.67 8.93
C ILE A 69 -6.79 4.10 9.41
N MET A 70 -6.39 4.40 10.64
CA MET A 70 -5.11 3.96 11.21
C MET A 70 -4.92 2.43 11.16
N GLU A 71 -5.99 1.66 11.37
CA GLU A 71 -5.95 0.20 11.32
C GLU A 71 -5.70 -0.36 9.91
N HIS A 72 -5.97 0.44 8.87
CA HIS A 72 -5.75 0.07 7.48
C HIS A 72 -4.34 0.41 6.99
N ARG A 73 -3.51 1.05 7.82
CA ARG A 73 -2.17 1.49 7.45
C ARG A 73 -1.24 0.30 7.23
N LEU A 74 -0.55 0.33 6.11
CA LEU A 74 0.56 -0.56 5.78
C LEU A 74 1.85 0.02 6.33
N PHE A 75 2.26 1.19 5.87
CA PHE A 75 3.46 1.85 6.35
C PHE A 75 3.31 3.37 6.30
N ASN A 76 4.06 4.04 7.17
CA ASN A 76 4.25 5.49 7.22
C ASN A 76 5.76 5.72 7.14
N ASP A 77 6.21 6.52 6.19
CA ASP A 77 7.63 6.85 6.11
C ASP A 77 7.87 8.18 5.39
N VAL A 78 9.11 8.67 5.49
CA VAL A 78 9.59 9.88 4.86
C VAL A 78 10.25 9.55 3.52
N VAL A 79 9.77 10.18 2.46
CA VAL A 79 10.31 10.08 1.10
C VAL A 79 11.19 11.29 0.84
N ARG A 80 12.42 11.04 0.40
CA ARG A 80 13.34 12.08 -0.10
C ARG A 80 13.33 12.12 -1.63
N PRO A 81 13.78 13.21 -2.28
CA PRO A 81 13.91 13.25 -3.73
C PRO A 81 14.73 12.06 -4.24
N GLY A 82 14.25 11.41 -5.30
CA GLY A 82 14.81 10.18 -5.85
C GLY A 82 14.04 8.91 -5.45
N GLU A 83 14.75 7.78 -5.38
CA GLU A 83 14.16 6.46 -5.14
C GLU A 83 14.21 6.07 -3.65
N ASN A 84 13.06 5.67 -3.12
CA ASN A 84 12.88 5.23 -1.74
C ASN A 84 12.21 3.84 -1.78
N THR A 85 12.60 2.94 -0.88
CA THR A 85 12.04 1.59 -0.79
C THR A 85 11.53 1.32 0.61
N PHE A 86 10.30 0.84 0.69
CA PHE A 86 9.62 0.47 1.93
C PHE A 86 9.19 -1.00 1.86
N GLU A 87 9.23 -1.69 2.99
CA GLU A 87 8.80 -3.07 3.09
C GLU A 87 8.06 -3.32 4.40
N ILE A 88 7.03 -4.16 4.33
CA ILE A 88 6.30 -4.63 5.51
C ILE A 88 5.82 -6.06 5.30
N ASP A 89 5.84 -6.85 6.37
CA ASP A 89 5.30 -8.21 6.40
C ASP A 89 3.98 -8.30 7.17
N SER A 90 3.28 -9.42 6.97
CA SER A 90 1.95 -9.64 7.52
C SER A 90 1.88 -9.68 9.04
N LYS A 91 2.97 -10.00 9.73
CA LYS A 91 3.01 -10.04 11.20
C LYS A 91 2.99 -8.65 11.82
N HIS A 92 3.17 -7.63 10.99
CA HIS A 92 3.30 -6.23 11.41
C HIS A 92 2.16 -5.35 10.89
N SER A 93 1.16 -5.91 10.18
CA SER A 93 0.03 -5.13 9.65
C SER A 93 -1.26 -5.95 9.57
N GLY A 94 -2.30 -5.49 10.26
CA GLY A 94 -3.65 -6.06 10.17
C GLY A 94 -4.23 -6.01 8.75
N SER A 95 -3.86 -5.01 7.95
CA SER A 95 -4.23 -4.96 6.52
C SER A 95 -3.64 -6.11 5.71
N LEU A 96 -2.42 -6.54 6.03
CA LEU A 96 -1.80 -7.68 5.36
C LEU A 96 -2.35 -9.01 5.87
N GLU A 97 -2.73 -9.12 7.15
CA GLU A 97 -3.48 -10.27 7.69
C GLU A 97 -4.81 -10.44 6.95
N MET A 98 -5.57 -9.35 6.74
CA MET A 98 -6.80 -9.36 5.94
C MET A 98 -6.56 -9.87 4.50
N ILE A 99 -5.48 -9.43 3.84
CA ILE A 99 -5.16 -9.90 2.49
C ILE A 99 -4.77 -11.40 2.51
N LEU A 100 -4.05 -11.86 3.54
CA LEU A 100 -3.73 -13.27 3.72
C LEU A 100 -4.97 -14.14 3.90
N GLU A 101 -5.96 -13.68 4.66
CA GLU A 101 -7.24 -14.36 4.85
C GLU A 101 -7.96 -14.55 3.51
N ILE A 102 -8.11 -13.47 2.73
CA ILE A 102 -8.74 -13.49 1.39
C ILE A 102 -8.06 -14.51 0.47
N ILE A 103 -6.72 -14.52 0.44
CA ILE A 103 -5.97 -15.46 -0.40
C ILE A 103 -6.21 -16.91 0.06
N ASN A 104 -6.20 -17.17 1.36
CA ASN A 104 -6.37 -18.52 1.91
C ASN A 104 -7.81 -19.04 1.82
N GLU A 105 -8.81 -18.16 1.83
CA GLU A 105 -10.21 -18.53 1.55
C GLU A 105 -10.44 -18.92 0.09
N GLY A 106 -9.48 -18.61 -0.80
CA GLY A 106 -9.63 -18.80 -2.23
C GLY A 106 -10.66 -17.84 -2.86
N SER A 107 -10.98 -16.74 -2.18
CA SER A 107 -11.87 -15.70 -2.69
C SER A 107 -11.11 -14.75 -3.62
N SER A 108 -11.80 -14.21 -4.62
CA SER A 108 -11.26 -13.17 -5.50
C SER A 108 -11.93 -11.85 -5.14
N GLU A 109 -11.22 -11.02 -4.39
CA GLU A 109 -11.71 -9.70 -3.95
C GLU A 109 -10.87 -8.57 -4.54
N ASN A 110 -11.48 -7.40 -4.71
CA ASN A 110 -10.73 -6.20 -5.06
C ASN A 110 -10.20 -5.58 -3.77
N ILE A 111 -8.90 -5.30 -3.74
CA ILE A 111 -8.28 -4.54 -2.66
C ILE A 111 -7.92 -3.17 -3.20
N ASP A 112 -8.41 -2.13 -2.54
CA ASP A 112 -8.11 -0.76 -2.89
C ASP A 112 -6.88 -0.30 -2.09
N TRP A 113 -5.92 0.28 -2.80
CA TRP A 113 -4.68 0.80 -2.24
C TRP A 113 -4.73 2.31 -2.30
N LEU A 114 -4.39 2.96 -1.19
CA LEU A 114 -4.38 4.41 -1.07
C LEU A 114 -3.01 4.86 -0.57
N ALA A 115 -2.46 5.86 -1.24
CA ALA A 115 -1.29 6.59 -0.77
C ALA A 115 -1.73 8.03 -0.46
N LEU A 116 -1.55 8.46 0.79
CA LEU A 116 -1.75 9.84 1.21
C LEU A 116 -0.39 10.45 1.49
N TYR A 117 -0.12 11.62 0.95
CA TYR A 117 1.09 12.35 1.28
C TYR A 117 0.76 13.82 1.51
N ASP A 118 1.41 14.41 2.51
CA ASP A 118 1.35 15.84 2.72
C ASP A 118 2.30 16.52 1.73
N TYR A 119 1.75 17.42 0.92
CA TYR A 119 2.43 18.01 -0.22
C TYR A 119 2.48 19.52 -0.09
N GLU A 120 3.59 20.01 0.47
CA GLU A 120 3.92 21.44 0.51
C GLU A 120 5.14 21.74 -0.39
N ALA A 121 5.16 21.24 -1.62
CA ALA A 121 6.28 21.55 -2.52
C ALA A 121 6.11 22.94 -3.17
N SER A 122 7.22 23.68 -3.24
CA SER A 122 7.33 25.01 -3.86
C SER A 122 7.49 24.96 -5.39
N SER A 123 7.66 23.77 -5.97
CA SER A 123 7.87 23.52 -7.40
C SER A 123 7.05 22.32 -7.89
N ASP A 124 6.90 22.21 -9.21
CA ASP A 124 6.24 21.07 -9.83
C ASP A 124 7.00 19.78 -9.50
N SER A 125 6.26 18.73 -9.14
CA SER A 125 6.86 17.43 -8.82
C SER A 125 5.93 16.28 -9.18
N SER A 126 6.51 15.09 -9.24
CA SER A 126 5.74 13.86 -9.47
C SER A 126 6.18 12.77 -8.50
N VAL A 127 5.21 12.11 -7.88
CA VAL A 127 5.42 10.91 -7.07
C VAL A 127 4.91 9.71 -7.85
N THR A 128 5.78 8.75 -8.12
CA THR A 128 5.43 7.48 -8.75
C THR A 128 5.65 6.33 -7.78
N ILE A 129 4.63 5.49 -7.61
CA ILE A 129 4.67 4.39 -6.66
C ILE A 129 4.57 3.07 -7.43
N TYR A 130 5.48 2.14 -7.12
CA TYR A 130 5.47 0.77 -7.61
C TYR A 130 5.25 -0.16 -6.43
N LEU A 131 4.20 -0.97 -6.48
CA LEU A 131 3.92 -1.97 -5.46
C LEU A 131 4.23 -3.38 -5.99
N SER A 132 4.81 -4.20 -5.13
CA SER A 132 5.03 -5.63 -5.37
C SER A 132 4.71 -6.42 -4.10
N GLY A 133 4.25 -7.66 -4.27
CA GLY A 133 3.92 -8.55 -3.16
C GLY A 133 4.58 -9.90 -3.32
N THR A 134 5.10 -10.45 -2.22
CA THR A 134 5.64 -11.81 -2.11
C THR A 134 4.78 -12.60 -1.15
N VAL A 135 4.31 -13.77 -1.57
CA VAL A 135 3.59 -14.72 -0.70
C VAL A 135 4.47 -15.93 -0.40
N TRP A 136 4.48 -16.38 0.84
CA TRP A 136 5.11 -17.65 1.22
C TRP A 136 4.06 -18.72 1.43
N VAL A 137 4.31 -19.90 0.86
CA VAL A 137 3.38 -21.03 0.94
C VAL A 137 4.03 -22.21 1.67
N LYS A 138 3.22 -22.91 2.47
CA LYS A 138 3.61 -24.15 3.11
C LYS A 138 2.73 -25.28 2.60
N ARG A 139 3.35 -26.40 2.23
CA ARG A 139 2.62 -27.63 1.94
C ARG A 139 2.03 -28.21 3.22
N VAL A 140 0.73 -28.48 3.20
CA VAL A 140 0.01 -29.24 4.23
C VAL A 140 -0.10 -30.68 3.74
N VAL A 141 0.29 -31.64 4.58
CA VAL A 141 0.12 -33.07 4.31
C VAL A 141 -0.85 -33.58 5.37
N GLU A 142 -1.99 -34.10 4.94
CA GLU A 142 -2.92 -34.84 5.80
C GLU A 142 -2.29 -36.14 6.32
#